data_AF-A0A3A9TKR0-F1
#
_entry.id   AF-A0A3A9TKR0-F1
#
_cell.length_a   1.000
_cell.length_b   1.000
_cell.length_c   1.000
_cell.angle_alpha   90.00
_cell.angle_beta   90.00
_cell.angle_gamma   90.00
#
_symmetry.space_group_name_H-M   'P 1'
#
loop_
_entity.id
_entity.type
_entity.pdbx_description
1 polymer ?
#
loop_
_entity_poly.entity_id
_entity_poly.type
_entity_poly.pdbx_seq_one_letter_code
_entity_poly.pdbx_strand_id
1 'polypeptide(L)'
;MAKQIGADRFGDFYIEGSRVRKRREWRGFVDTMYDYSRWLKIMMTLGKFVMKPRNVKAMFRYRWMANYLAVPMMVDRHTQGLRGEYLRICHEEQDLVIDDVAKLLDSLFRGDRRIGNDKKFSDKVVLVDENEMTAVMMGFPTLKVLSRETPSTYVSVLLNQRAACHYIDVAQEFGLAGDVCPMPEAEAGVSIDDDAPILGACAIQCNTTCDGSLLGNGVISQRLEHEDGIPVFQLAAPLRHREDDVQEYAAQEIRNAIAFVEKHTGVKWDWKAYFECAKRVNYATKCRQEWLEMNRTPYPQVFGSNLALYTETNYMAICGRVPAFEKADRKITKLARQAYAKKKMAAKEYRHRAIVWGVQSHYYMDFLVWLLNCWGIVPLTDMLSMVSTKEIAEVDTPENREQAIYDMAWLTENMIMRNRTHGGYKVLLDELWEFVEMFNADMVILWEHMSCKALDGMHGLFEEKAREKGIPLVWVSHDLFDPRIISRQGVRDQINSFMRTVMQEEPIDPSLEILPDDQSW
;
A
#
# COMPACT_ATOMS: atom_id res chain seq x y z
N MET A 1 1.35 28.31 -29.24
CA MET A 1 2.44 27.31 -29.32
C MET A 1 2.29 26.28 -28.20
N ALA A 2 1.30 25.38 -28.28
CA ALA A 2 1.11 24.30 -27.29
C ALA A 2 0.46 23.08 -27.97
N LYS A 3 1.11 22.61 -29.03
CA LYS A 3 0.69 21.43 -29.82
C LYS A 3 1.90 20.55 -30.10
N GLN A 4 2.46 19.97 -29.05
CA GLN A 4 3.22 18.72 -29.13
C GLN A 4 3.21 18.12 -27.72
N ILE A 5 3.18 16.80 -27.68
CA ILE A 5 3.09 15.95 -26.50
C ILE A 5 4.10 16.43 -25.42
N GLY A 6 3.65 16.73 -24.20
CA GLY A 6 4.52 16.95 -23.03
C GLY A 6 5.16 18.35 -22.88
N ALA A 7 4.38 19.43 -23.01
CA ALA A 7 4.89 20.81 -22.91
C ALA A 7 4.60 21.53 -21.57
N ASP A 8 4.01 20.86 -20.57
CA ASP A 8 3.81 21.47 -19.25
C ASP A 8 5.07 21.24 -18.40
N ARG A 9 5.68 22.32 -17.90
CA ARG A 9 6.63 22.28 -16.77
C ARG A 9 5.83 21.92 -15.53
N PHE A 10 5.96 20.70 -15.04
CA PHE A 10 5.07 20.19 -13.99
C PHE A 10 5.27 20.86 -12.63
N GLY A 11 6.45 21.43 -12.38
CA GLY A 11 6.73 22.24 -11.20
C GLY A 11 5.87 23.51 -11.11
N ASP A 12 5.45 24.06 -12.25
CA ASP A 12 4.64 25.29 -12.30
C ASP A 12 3.20 25.09 -11.76
N PHE A 13 2.82 23.85 -11.44
CA PHE A 13 1.53 23.55 -10.81
C PHE A 13 1.54 23.78 -9.30
N TYR A 14 2.70 23.78 -8.67
CA TYR A 14 2.86 23.95 -7.24
C TYR A 14 2.88 25.44 -6.89
N ILE A 15 2.28 25.78 -5.75
CA ILE A 15 2.21 27.15 -5.24
C ILE A 15 2.74 27.13 -3.82
N GLU A 16 3.70 28.01 -3.54
CA GLU A 16 4.27 28.18 -2.21
C GLU A 16 3.20 28.49 -1.15
N GLY A 17 3.27 27.77 -0.03
CA GLY A 17 2.32 27.88 1.07
C GLY A 17 0.91 27.36 0.79
N SER A 18 0.65 26.81 -0.40
CA SER A 18 -0.67 26.31 -0.78
C SER A 18 -0.82 24.81 -0.47
N ARG A 19 -2.02 24.43 -0.03
CA ARG A 19 -2.44 23.02 0.07
C ARG A 19 -2.81 22.41 -1.26
N VAL A 20 -3.11 23.25 -2.26
CA VAL A 20 -3.64 22.82 -3.57
C VAL A 20 -2.79 23.32 -4.72
N ARG A 21 -2.82 22.58 -5.83
CA ARG A 21 -2.20 22.96 -7.11
C ARG A 21 -2.94 24.15 -7.76
N LYS A 22 -2.20 24.92 -8.56
CA LYS A 22 -2.73 26.08 -9.31
C LYS A 22 -3.84 25.72 -10.29
N ARG A 23 -3.70 24.58 -10.96
CA ARG A 23 -4.64 24.03 -11.94
C ARG A 23 -4.41 22.54 -12.11
N ARG A 24 -5.39 21.84 -12.70
CA ARG A 24 -5.21 20.50 -13.24
C ARG A 24 -4.38 20.55 -14.53
N GLU A 25 -3.69 19.45 -14.82
CA GLU A 25 -2.85 19.28 -16.01
C GLU A 25 -3.69 19.20 -17.29
N TRP A 26 -3.22 19.84 -18.37
CA TRP A 26 -3.87 19.73 -19.67
C TRP A 26 -3.28 18.56 -20.46
N ARG A 27 -4.09 17.52 -20.68
CA ARG A 27 -3.67 16.25 -21.29
C ARG A 27 -4.03 16.11 -22.76
N GLY A 28 -4.41 17.22 -23.41
CA GLY A 28 -5.14 17.19 -24.68
C GLY A 28 -6.62 16.82 -24.46
N PHE A 29 -7.46 17.08 -25.47
CA PHE A 29 -8.92 17.04 -25.28
C PHE A 29 -9.43 15.69 -24.75
N VAL A 30 -9.06 14.57 -25.39
CA VAL A 30 -9.58 13.23 -25.04
C VAL A 30 -9.23 12.83 -23.61
N ASP A 31 -7.96 12.92 -23.25
CA ASP A 31 -7.50 12.48 -21.93
C ASP A 31 -7.87 13.48 -20.84
N THR A 32 -7.94 14.78 -21.12
CA THR A 32 -8.42 15.78 -20.14
C THR A 32 -9.90 15.57 -19.83
N MET A 33 -10.74 15.34 -20.84
CA MET A 33 -12.16 15.09 -20.63
C MET A 33 -12.41 13.78 -19.88
N TYR A 34 -11.63 12.74 -20.19
CA TYR A 34 -11.67 11.49 -19.44
C TYR A 34 -11.28 11.71 -17.97
N ASP A 35 -10.12 12.32 -17.71
CA ASP A 35 -9.62 12.62 -16.37
C ASP A 35 -10.61 13.48 -15.55
N TYR A 36 -11.16 14.52 -16.17
CA TYR A 36 -12.19 15.36 -15.56
C TYR A 36 -13.48 14.59 -15.22
N SER A 37 -13.90 13.65 -16.08
CA SER A 37 -15.05 12.79 -15.78
C SER A 37 -14.80 11.87 -14.57
N ARG A 38 -13.56 11.38 -14.39
CA ARG A 38 -13.17 10.58 -13.22
C ARG A 38 -13.10 11.44 -11.96
N TRP A 39 -12.57 12.65 -12.07
CA TRP A 39 -12.63 13.62 -10.98
C TRP A 39 -14.07 13.91 -10.52
N LEU A 40 -15.00 14.13 -11.45
CA LEU A 40 -16.43 14.30 -11.11
C LEU A 40 -17.01 13.04 -10.44
N LYS A 41 -16.59 11.84 -10.84
CA LYS A 41 -16.97 10.59 -10.17
C LYS A 41 -16.47 10.57 -8.72
N ILE A 42 -15.21 10.93 -8.47
CA ILE A 42 -14.64 11.03 -7.11
C ILE A 42 -15.45 12.02 -6.28
N MET A 43 -15.73 13.22 -6.81
CA MET A 43 -16.56 14.22 -6.13
C MET A 43 -17.96 13.70 -5.81
N MET A 44 -18.57 12.90 -6.71
CA MET A 44 -19.84 12.24 -6.46
C MET A 44 -19.74 11.18 -5.35
N THR A 45 -18.67 10.37 -5.31
CA THR A 45 -18.43 9.39 -4.25
C THR A 45 -18.28 10.09 -2.89
N LEU A 46 -17.47 11.15 -2.81
CA LEU A 46 -17.31 11.97 -1.60
C LEU A 46 -18.63 12.63 -1.18
N GLY A 47 -19.39 13.19 -2.13
CA GLY A 47 -20.71 13.75 -1.87
C GLY A 47 -21.69 12.72 -1.29
N LYS A 48 -21.76 11.52 -1.90
CA LYS A 48 -22.57 10.40 -1.38
C LYS A 48 -22.14 9.94 0.01
N PHE A 49 -20.85 9.99 0.28
CA PHE A 49 -20.29 9.65 1.58
C PHE A 49 -20.75 10.67 2.64
N VAL A 50 -20.62 11.97 2.39
CA VAL A 50 -20.97 13.04 3.34
C VAL A 50 -22.49 13.19 3.51
N MET A 51 -23.31 12.84 2.51
CA MET A 51 -24.78 12.90 2.64
C MET A 51 -25.35 12.02 3.75
N LYS A 52 -24.60 11.04 4.27
CA LYS A 52 -25.04 10.20 5.38
C LYS A 52 -24.79 10.93 6.71
N PRO A 53 -25.84 11.22 7.53
CA PRO A 53 -25.67 11.99 8.76
C PRO A 53 -24.64 11.42 9.74
N ARG A 54 -24.49 10.08 9.78
CA ARG A 54 -23.49 9.42 10.62
C ARG A 54 -22.05 9.73 10.17
N ASN A 55 -21.81 9.85 8.87
CA ASN A 55 -20.48 10.15 8.34
C ASN A 55 -20.13 11.62 8.62
N VAL A 56 -21.13 12.52 8.63
CA VAL A 56 -20.94 13.89 9.11
C VAL A 56 -20.54 13.93 10.58
N LYS A 57 -21.20 13.14 11.44
CA LYS A 57 -20.78 13.01 12.85
C LYS A 57 -19.35 12.53 12.98
N ALA A 58 -18.93 11.58 12.13
CA ALA A 58 -17.56 11.07 12.10
C ALA A 58 -16.54 12.16 11.77
N MET A 59 -16.85 13.08 10.84
CA MET A 59 -15.98 14.23 10.54
C MET A 59 -15.70 15.13 11.75
N PHE A 60 -16.62 15.17 12.72
CA PHE A 60 -16.46 15.95 13.96
C PHE A 60 -15.91 15.11 15.12
N ARG A 61 -16.07 13.78 15.08
CA ARG A 61 -15.55 12.89 16.12
C ARG A 61 -14.07 12.57 15.91
N TYR A 62 -13.69 12.27 14.68
CA TYR A 62 -12.38 11.73 14.35
C TYR A 62 -11.52 12.78 13.67
N ARG A 63 -10.37 13.10 14.25
CA ARG A 63 -9.48 14.15 13.73
C ARG A 63 -8.94 13.80 12.35
N TRP A 64 -8.59 12.53 12.14
CA TRP A 64 -8.03 12.03 10.89
C TRP A 64 -9.00 12.14 9.70
N MET A 65 -10.31 12.29 9.94
CA MET A 65 -11.30 12.46 8.86
C MET A 65 -11.10 13.74 8.03
N ALA A 66 -10.46 14.77 8.59
CA ALA A 66 -10.15 15.99 7.83
C ALA A 66 -9.20 15.72 6.65
N ASN A 67 -8.35 14.69 6.72
CA ASN A 67 -7.41 14.33 5.66
C ASN A 67 -8.14 13.83 4.40
N TYR A 68 -9.35 13.28 4.53
CA TYR A 68 -10.15 12.77 3.41
C TYR A 68 -10.65 13.85 2.44
N LEU A 69 -10.52 15.14 2.80
CA LEU A 69 -10.73 16.25 1.87
C LEU A 69 -9.68 16.30 0.75
N ALA A 70 -8.51 15.68 0.96
CA ALA A 70 -7.41 15.65 0.01
C ALA A 70 -7.49 14.53 -1.04
N VAL A 71 -8.50 13.65 -1.00
CA VAL A 71 -8.65 12.52 -1.94
C VAL A 71 -8.50 12.92 -3.41
N PRO A 72 -9.15 13.99 -3.92
CA PRO A 72 -8.99 14.37 -5.33
C PRO A 72 -7.55 14.76 -5.68
N MET A 73 -6.84 15.37 -4.72
CA MET A 73 -5.47 15.80 -4.92
C MET A 73 -4.50 14.63 -4.91
N MET A 74 -4.73 13.62 -4.08
CA MET A 74 -3.94 12.38 -4.08
C MET A 74 -3.99 11.71 -5.47
N VAL A 75 -5.16 11.62 -6.11
CA VAL A 75 -5.28 11.07 -7.48
C VAL A 75 -4.56 11.95 -8.51
N ASP A 76 -4.65 13.28 -8.37
CA ASP A 76 -3.96 14.20 -9.28
C ASP A 76 -2.43 14.08 -9.19
N ARG A 77 -1.88 13.70 -8.03
CA ARG A 77 -0.44 13.39 -7.90
C ARG A 77 -0.04 12.12 -8.65
N HIS A 78 -0.81 11.04 -8.45
CA HIS A 78 -0.54 9.75 -9.09
C HIS A 78 -0.76 9.76 -10.61
N THR A 79 -1.56 10.70 -11.14
CA THR A 79 -1.84 10.81 -12.57
C THR A 79 -1.00 11.87 -13.30
N GLN A 80 -0.03 12.50 -12.63
CA GLN A 80 0.82 13.53 -13.24
C GLN A 80 1.64 12.96 -14.40
N GLY A 81 1.56 13.62 -15.56
CA GLY A 81 2.26 13.20 -16.78
C GLY A 81 1.63 12.00 -17.51
N LEU A 82 0.79 11.19 -16.85
CA LEU A 82 0.18 10.02 -17.47
C LEU A 82 -0.80 10.38 -18.59
N ARG A 83 -0.83 9.57 -19.65
CA ARG A 83 -1.71 9.71 -20.83
C ARG A 83 -2.21 8.34 -21.29
N GLY A 84 -3.23 8.35 -22.16
CA GLY A 84 -3.68 7.15 -22.86
C GLY A 84 -4.04 5.99 -21.92
N GLU A 85 -3.52 4.81 -22.23
CA GLU A 85 -3.74 3.58 -21.48
C GLU A 85 -3.18 3.66 -20.05
N TYR A 86 -2.04 4.32 -19.82
CA TYR A 86 -1.46 4.50 -18.48
C TYR A 86 -2.35 5.33 -17.55
N LEU A 87 -2.91 6.43 -18.07
CA LEU A 87 -3.88 7.24 -17.33
C LEU A 87 -5.13 6.42 -16.98
N ARG A 88 -5.59 5.56 -17.89
CA ARG A 88 -6.75 4.70 -17.67
C ARG A 88 -6.46 3.60 -16.66
N ILE A 89 -5.27 2.99 -16.71
CA ILE A 89 -4.83 1.99 -15.72
C ILE A 89 -4.86 2.61 -14.32
N CYS A 90 -4.19 3.75 -14.14
CA CYS A 90 -4.15 4.48 -12.86
C CYS A 90 -5.57 4.77 -12.33
N HIS A 91 -6.48 5.26 -13.18
CA HIS A 91 -7.88 5.52 -12.78
C HIS A 91 -8.70 4.27 -12.51
N GLU A 92 -8.39 3.12 -13.10
CA GLU A 92 -9.07 1.87 -12.75
C GLU A 92 -8.60 1.32 -11.39
N GLU A 93 -7.33 1.53 -11.05
CA GLU A 93 -6.75 1.15 -9.77
C GLU A 93 -7.22 2.09 -8.65
N GLN A 94 -6.90 3.38 -8.77
CA GLN A 94 -7.12 4.39 -7.72
C GLN A 94 -8.60 4.58 -7.41
N ASP A 95 -9.47 4.63 -8.42
CA ASP A 95 -10.90 4.83 -8.16
C ASP A 95 -11.55 3.59 -7.53
N LEU A 96 -11.02 2.40 -7.78
CA LEU A 96 -11.50 1.20 -7.11
C LEU A 96 -11.09 1.20 -5.65
N VAL A 97 -9.83 1.57 -5.36
CA VAL A 97 -9.32 1.74 -3.99
C VAL A 97 -10.15 2.79 -3.24
N ILE A 98 -10.43 3.95 -3.86
CA ILE A 98 -11.28 4.99 -3.25
C ILE A 98 -12.70 4.48 -2.98
N ASP A 99 -13.32 3.80 -3.95
CA ASP A 99 -14.66 3.24 -3.79
C ASP A 99 -14.70 2.16 -2.69
N ASP A 100 -13.60 1.44 -2.45
CA ASP A 100 -13.47 0.45 -1.38
C ASP A 100 -13.25 1.10 -0.01
N VAL A 101 -12.31 2.05 0.11
CA VAL A 101 -12.07 2.82 1.34
C VAL A 101 -13.32 3.58 1.78
N ALA A 102 -14.09 4.15 0.85
CA ALA A 102 -15.35 4.80 1.19
C ALA A 102 -16.38 3.83 1.80
N LYS A 103 -16.41 2.56 1.37
CA LYS A 103 -17.27 1.51 1.97
C LYS A 103 -16.73 1.03 3.32
N LEU A 104 -15.40 0.94 3.46
CA LEU A 104 -14.74 0.63 4.72
C LEU A 104 -15.12 1.66 5.78
N LEU A 105 -14.91 2.95 5.51
CA LEU A 105 -15.30 4.05 6.41
C LEU A 105 -16.79 4.02 6.76
N ASP A 106 -17.66 3.86 5.76
CA ASP A 106 -19.11 3.80 5.98
C ASP A 106 -19.51 2.61 6.88
N SER A 107 -18.79 1.51 6.78
CA SER A 107 -18.99 0.30 7.60
C SER A 107 -18.46 0.49 9.02
N LEU A 108 -17.27 1.08 9.18
CA LEU A 108 -16.72 1.44 10.49
C LEU A 108 -17.68 2.36 11.24
N PHE A 109 -18.13 3.46 10.62
CA PHE A 109 -19.03 4.41 11.27
C PHE A 109 -20.44 3.87 11.49
N ARG A 110 -20.85 2.84 10.74
CA ARG A 110 -22.08 2.11 11.01
C ARG A 110 -21.99 1.31 12.30
N GLY A 111 -20.92 0.53 12.46
CA GLY A 111 -20.73 -0.36 13.60
C GLY A 111 -20.23 0.34 14.86
N ASP A 112 -19.55 1.47 14.70
CA ASP A 112 -18.96 2.23 15.80
C ASP A 112 -20.00 2.59 16.87
N ARG A 113 -19.73 2.16 18.11
CA ARG A 113 -20.59 2.38 19.30
C ARG A 113 -20.92 3.85 19.54
N ARG A 114 -20.04 4.76 19.12
CA ARG A 114 -20.16 6.21 19.36
C ARG A 114 -21.01 6.93 18.33
N ILE A 115 -21.08 6.40 17.11
CA ILE A 115 -21.68 7.08 15.97
C ILE A 115 -22.91 6.33 15.45
N GLY A 116 -22.70 5.19 14.80
CA GLY A 116 -23.77 4.42 14.17
C GLY A 116 -24.47 3.47 15.13
N ASN A 117 -23.74 2.94 16.11
CA ASN A 117 -24.20 2.05 17.17
C ASN A 117 -25.07 0.87 16.67
N ASP A 118 -24.82 0.39 15.44
CA ASP A 118 -25.50 -0.78 14.88
C ASP A 118 -24.85 -2.05 15.44
N LYS A 119 -25.26 -2.46 16.64
CA LYS A 119 -24.72 -3.64 17.33
C LYS A 119 -24.84 -4.91 16.48
N LYS A 120 -25.97 -5.12 15.80
CA LYS A 120 -26.19 -6.30 14.94
C LYS A 120 -25.20 -6.35 13.77
N PHE A 121 -24.77 -5.20 13.27
CA PHE A 121 -23.70 -5.13 12.28
C PHE A 121 -22.34 -5.33 12.92
N SER A 122 -22.06 -4.67 14.05
CA SER A 122 -20.82 -4.79 14.81
C SER A 122 -20.50 -6.25 15.20
N ASP A 123 -21.50 -7.02 15.60
CA ASP A 123 -21.37 -8.45 15.96
C ASP A 123 -20.98 -9.35 14.78
N LYS A 124 -21.01 -8.81 13.55
CA LYS A 124 -20.54 -9.50 12.33
C LYS A 124 -19.20 -8.99 11.82
N VAL A 125 -18.61 -8.02 12.52
CA VAL A 125 -17.33 -7.44 12.13
C VAL A 125 -16.19 -8.19 12.82
N VAL A 126 -15.20 -8.59 12.04
CA VAL A 126 -13.89 -9.03 12.52
C VAL A 126 -12.90 -7.94 12.15
N LEU A 127 -12.26 -7.36 13.16
CA LEU A 127 -11.19 -6.40 12.92
C LEU A 127 -9.92 -7.13 12.50
N VAL A 128 -9.18 -6.55 11.57
CA VAL A 128 -7.84 -7.00 11.19
C VAL A 128 -6.90 -5.80 11.21
N ASP A 129 -5.68 -6.03 11.67
CA ASP A 129 -4.55 -5.12 11.54
C ASP A 129 -4.38 -4.68 10.07
N GLU A 130 -3.93 -3.44 9.80
CA GLU A 130 -3.80 -2.95 8.41
C GLU A 130 -2.77 -3.75 7.62
N ASN A 131 -1.70 -4.21 8.28
CA ASN A 131 -0.64 -5.00 7.69
C ASN A 131 -0.93 -6.52 7.70
N GLU A 132 -2.13 -6.94 8.13
CA GLU A 132 -2.47 -8.36 8.22
C GLU A 132 -3.11 -8.90 6.92
N MET A 133 -2.65 -10.10 6.53
CA MET A 133 -3.21 -10.82 5.40
C MET A 133 -4.64 -11.30 5.70
N THR A 134 -5.62 -10.89 4.89
CA THR A 134 -7.03 -11.27 5.13
C THR A 134 -7.42 -12.68 4.67
N ALA A 135 -6.44 -13.54 4.39
CA ALA A 135 -6.64 -14.90 3.87
C ALA A 135 -7.50 -15.77 4.81
N VAL A 136 -7.29 -15.66 6.12
CA VAL A 136 -8.09 -16.34 7.16
C VAL A 136 -9.57 -15.93 7.17
N MET A 137 -9.96 -14.95 6.36
CA MET A 137 -11.35 -14.50 6.24
C MET A 137 -12.04 -14.94 4.93
N MET A 138 -11.33 -15.63 4.02
CA MET A 138 -11.86 -16.09 2.74
C MET A 138 -13.03 -17.08 2.89
N GLY A 139 -13.04 -17.86 3.98
CA GLY A 139 -14.11 -18.82 4.29
C GLY A 139 -15.28 -18.27 5.11
N PHE A 140 -15.32 -16.96 5.38
CA PHE A 140 -16.39 -16.34 6.19
C PHE A 140 -17.22 -15.33 5.38
N PRO A 141 -18.04 -15.78 4.39
CA PRO A 141 -18.70 -14.88 3.44
C PRO A 141 -19.77 -13.96 4.06
N THR A 142 -20.25 -14.30 5.26
CA THR A 142 -21.30 -13.54 5.96
C THR A 142 -20.75 -12.53 6.96
N LEU A 143 -19.46 -12.63 7.31
CA LEU A 143 -18.76 -11.68 8.18
C LEU A 143 -18.25 -10.48 7.37
N LYS A 144 -17.88 -9.43 8.09
CA LYS A 144 -17.27 -8.22 7.55
C LYS A 144 -15.89 -8.04 8.15
N VAL A 145 -14.89 -7.98 7.28
CA VAL A 145 -13.51 -7.70 7.68
C VAL A 145 -13.28 -6.21 7.50
N LEU A 146 -12.86 -5.54 8.55
CA LEU A 146 -12.56 -4.11 8.54
C LEU A 146 -11.22 -3.89 9.27
N SER A 147 -10.44 -2.92 8.83
CA SER A 147 -9.29 -2.39 9.58
C SER A 147 -9.62 -0.97 9.99
N ARG A 148 -9.35 -0.62 11.27
CA ARG A 148 -9.57 0.74 11.78
C ARG A 148 -8.34 1.61 11.56
N GLU A 149 -7.17 0.98 11.50
CA GLU A 149 -5.84 1.52 11.26
C GLU A 149 -5.66 1.97 9.79
N THR A 150 -6.20 1.19 8.84
CA THR A 150 -6.18 1.50 7.40
C THR A 150 -6.68 2.93 7.12
N PRO A 151 -7.88 3.35 7.59
CA PRO A 151 -8.34 4.71 7.35
C PRO A 151 -7.75 5.76 8.30
N SER A 152 -7.54 5.43 9.57
CA SER A 152 -7.08 6.41 10.56
C SER A 152 -5.64 6.84 10.34
N THR A 153 -4.80 5.92 9.87
CA THR A 153 -3.35 6.10 9.79
C THR A 153 -2.86 5.96 8.35
N TYR A 154 -2.91 4.75 7.79
CA TYR A 154 -2.30 4.42 6.48
C TYR A 154 -2.81 5.35 5.35
N VAL A 155 -4.12 5.33 5.07
CA VAL A 155 -4.71 6.16 4.01
C VAL A 155 -4.58 7.65 4.35
N SER A 156 -4.71 8.02 5.63
CA SER A 156 -4.61 9.41 6.05
C SER A 156 -3.23 10.01 5.69
N VAL A 157 -2.15 9.25 5.82
CA VAL A 157 -0.79 9.67 5.46
C VAL A 157 -0.60 9.76 3.93
N LEU A 158 -1.20 8.85 3.15
CA LEU A 158 -1.22 8.96 1.68
C LEU A 158 -1.91 10.24 1.19
N LEU A 159 -2.87 10.74 1.96
CA LEU A 159 -3.69 11.89 1.62
C LEU A 159 -3.08 13.22 2.06
N ASN A 160 -2.38 13.24 3.19
CA ASN A 160 -1.77 14.44 3.75
C ASN A 160 -0.50 14.05 4.50
N GLN A 161 0.64 14.61 4.06
CA GLN A 161 1.95 14.24 4.61
C GLN A 161 2.06 14.41 6.13
N ARG A 162 1.31 15.34 6.73
CA ARG A 162 1.35 15.59 8.19
C ARG A 162 0.24 14.90 8.97
N ALA A 163 -0.45 13.94 8.37
CA ALA A 163 -1.62 13.31 8.99
C ALA A 163 -1.27 12.57 10.29
N ALA A 164 -0.10 11.93 10.35
CA ALA A 164 0.31 11.11 11.49
C ALA A 164 0.98 11.91 12.62
N CYS A 165 1.51 13.11 12.35
CA CYS A 165 2.33 13.86 13.33
C CYS A 165 1.66 14.02 14.70
N HIS A 166 0.34 14.29 14.72
CA HIS A 166 -0.41 14.40 15.98
C HIS A 166 -0.40 13.10 16.79
N TYR A 167 -0.61 11.95 16.15
CA TYR A 167 -0.66 10.67 16.87
C TYR A 167 0.73 10.18 17.27
N ILE A 168 1.76 10.52 16.49
CA ILE A 168 3.16 10.33 16.89
C ILE A 168 3.43 11.11 18.17
N ASP A 169 3.07 12.39 18.22
CA ASP A 169 3.27 13.22 19.42
C ASP A 169 2.52 12.66 20.64
N VAL A 170 1.27 12.20 20.46
CA VAL A 170 0.49 11.54 21.53
C VAL A 170 1.21 10.30 22.06
N ALA A 171 1.70 9.45 21.18
CA ALA A 171 2.41 8.23 21.58
C ALA A 171 3.70 8.55 22.37
N GLN A 172 4.46 9.55 21.93
CA GLN A 172 5.70 9.98 22.61
C GLN A 172 5.42 10.64 23.96
N GLU A 173 4.41 11.50 24.04
CA GLU A 173 3.96 12.12 25.30
C GLU A 173 3.48 11.06 26.30
N PHE A 174 2.90 9.96 25.81
CA PHE A 174 2.49 8.82 26.62
C PHE A 174 3.68 7.96 27.09
N GLY A 175 4.86 8.11 26.48
CA GLY A 175 6.12 7.49 26.89
C GLY A 175 6.73 6.50 25.89
N LEU A 176 6.21 6.40 24.66
CA LEU A 176 6.91 5.68 23.60
C LEU A 176 8.17 6.45 23.19
N ALA A 177 9.24 5.74 22.89
CA ALA A 177 10.48 6.36 22.46
C ALA A 177 10.36 6.84 21.01
N GLY A 178 10.84 8.05 20.71
CA GLY A 178 10.79 8.61 19.36
C GLY A 178 11.79 8.02 18.36
N ASP A 179 12.47 6.93 18.72
CA ASP A 179 13.32 6.13 17.82
C ASP A 179 12.59 4.85 17.32
N VAL A 180 11.30 4.74 17.61
CA VAL A 180 10.42 3.69 17.07
C VAL A 180 9.95 4.08 15.65
N CYS A 181 9.54 3.09 14.85
CA CYS A 181 8.95 3.35 13.54
C CYS A 181 7.66 4.18 13.70
N PRO A 182 7.50 5.29 12.95
CA PRO A 182 6.36 6.19 13.11
C PRO A 182 5.03 5.58 12.64
N MET A 183 5.04 4.47 11.90
CA MET A 183 3.81 3.76 11.51
C MET A 183 3.13 3.10 12.72
N PRO A 184 3.73 2.10 13.40
CA PRO A 184 3.14 1.50 14.59
C PRO A 184 3.02 2.50 15.75
N GLU A 185 3.89 3.49 15.82
CA GLU A 185 3.77 4.58 16.79
C GLU A 185 2.50 5.42 16.56
N ALA A 186 2.20 5.79 15.32
CA ALA A 186 0.98 6.52 15.01
C ALA A 186 -0.29 5.66 15.21
N GLU A 187 -0.27 4.38 14.87
CA GLU A 187 -1.41 3.45 15.11
C GLU A 187 -1.69 3.26 16.61
N ALA A 188 -0.63 3.09 17.40
CA ALA A 188 -0.72 3.10 18.86
C ALA A 188 -1.24 4.46 19.36
N GLY A 189 -0.73 5.57 18.82
CA GLY A 189 -1.14 6.94 19.12
C GLY A 189 -2.64 7.19 18.89
N VAL A 190 -3.22 6.68 17.79
CA VAL A 190 -4.67 6.74 17.54
C VAL A 190 -5.45 6.00 18.62
N SER A 191 -4.95 4.85 19.09
CA SER A 191 -5.59 4.09 20.16
C SER A 191 -5.45 4.77 21.53
N ILE A 192 -4.31 5.37 21.82
CA ILE A 192 -4.04 6.14 23.05
C ILE A 192 -4.91 7.41 23.09
N ASP A 193 -5.04 8.11 21.98
CA ASP A 193 -5.86 9.34 21.85
C ASP A 193 -7.37 9.05 21.80
N ASP A 194 -7.77 7.78 21.95
CA ASP A 194 -9.16 7.34 21.86
C ASP A 194 -9.84 7.73 20.52
N ASP A 195 -9.08 7.84 19.42
CA ASP A 195 -9.56 8.34 18.12
C ASP A 195 -9.83 7.22 17.09
N ALA A 196 -9.87 5.98 17.54
CA ALA A 196 -10.27 4.83 16.74
C ALA A 196 -11.78 4.51 16.86
N PRO A 197 -12.45 4.05 15.78
CA PRO A 197 -13.79 3.48 15.86
C PRO A 197 -13.85 2.24 16.77
N ILE A 198 -14.93 2.13 17.57
CA ILE A 198 -15.11 0.98 18.48
C ILE A 198 -16.24 0.09 17.98
N LEU A 199 -15.87 -1.06 17.43
CA LEU A 199 -16.78 -2.06 16.86
C LEU A 199 -16.08 -3.41 16.71
N GLY A 200 -16.84 -4.45 16.39
CA GLY A 200 -16.32 -5.78 16.13
C GLY A 200 -16.74 -6.80 17.19
N ALA A 201 -16.85 -8.05 16.75
CA ALA A 201 -17.03 -9.21 17.60
C ALA A 201 -15.69 -9.72 18.14
N CYS A 202 -14.64 -9.60 17.34
CA CYS A 202 -13.25 -9.91 17.70
C CYS A 202 -12.29 -9.22 16.72
N ALA A 203 -10.99 -9.31 17.01
CA ALA A 203 -9.91 -8.80 16.17
C ALA A 203 -8.85 -9.89 15.93
N ILE A 204 -8.18 -9.81 14.79
CA ILE A 204 -6.99 -10.60 14.47
C ILE A 204 -5.85 -9.63 14.21
N GLN A 205 -4.77 -9.83 14.95
CA GLN A 205 -3.48 -9.20 14.71
C GLN A 205 -2.48 -10.31 14.39
N CYS A 206 -1.34 -9.93 13.84
CA CYS A 206 -0.26 -10.85 13.56
C CYS A 206 1.04 -10.26 14.09
N ASN A 207 2.09 -11.08 14.18
CA ASN A 207 3.45 -10.60 14.43
C ASN A 207 4.04 -9.89 13.19
N THR A 208 3.24 -8.98 12.62
CA THR A 208 3.49 -8.19 11.41
C THR A 208 4.71 -7.27 11.63
N THR A 209 5.23 -6.69 10.55
CA THR A 209 6.49 -7.08 9.89
C THR A 209 7.82 -6.93 10.62
N CYS A 210 7.84 -6.46 11.86
CA CYS A 210 9.02 -6.38 12.70
C CYS A 210 8.62 -6.25 14.18
N ASP A 211 9.60 -6.26 15.08
CA ASP A 211 9.35 -6.09 16.51
C ASP A 211 8.62 -4.77 16.84
N GLY A 212 8.79 -3.71 16.03
CA GLY A 212 8.08 -2.45 16.21
C GLY A 212 6.57 -2.58 16.04
N SER A 213 6.13 -3.24 14.95
CA SER A 213 4.71 -3.51 14.69
C SER A 213 4.13 -4.50 15.70
N LEU A 214 4.87 -5.57 16.04
CA LEU A 214 4.44 -6.52 17.08
C LEU A 214 4.19 -5.84 18.44
N LEU A 215 5.08 -4.94 18.87
CA LEU A 215 4.93 -4.22 20.13
C LEU A 215 3.82 -3.16 20.06
N GLY A 216 3.67 -2.47 18.92
CA GLY A 216 2.55 -1.57 18.67
C GLY A 216 1.20 -2.28 18.78
N ASN A 217 1.09 -3.48 18.20
CA ASN A 217 -0.07 -4.36 18.32
C ASN A 217 -0.39 -4.70 19.78
N GLY A 218 0.61 -4.82 20.65
CA GLY A 218 0.42 -4.96 22.09
C GLY A 218 -0.34 -3.77 22.73
N VAL A 219 0.00 -2.54 22.37
CA VAL A 219 -0.69 -1.32 22.86
C VAL A 219 -2.13 -1.27 22.34
N ILE A 220 -2.30 -1.55 21.05
CA ILE A 220 -3.61 -1.58 20.38
C ILE A 220 -4.52 -2.67 20.98
N SER A 221 -3.96 -3.85 21.28
CA SER A 221 -4.66 -4.96 21.95
C SER A 221 -5.09 -4.60 23.36
N GLN A 222 -4.23 -3.93 24.14
CA GLN A 222 -4.62 -3.47 25.50
C GLN A 222 -5.90 -2.63 25.45
N ARG A 223 -5.99 -1.73 24.47
CA ARG A 223 -7.19 -0.92 24.25
C ARG A 223 -8.40 -1.78 23.84
N LEU A 224 -8.24 -2.64 22.84
CA LEU A 224 -9.33 -3.47 22.31
C LEU A 224 -9.88 -4.43 23.37
N GLU A 225 -9.03 -5.17 24.06
CA GLU A 225 -9.44 -6.24 24.97
C GLU A 225 -9.94 -5.70 26.30
N HIS A 226 -9.19 -4.80 26.94
CA HIS A 226 -9.48 -4.38 28.31
C HIS A 226 -10.48 -3.23 28.40
N GLU A 227 -10.44 -2.29 27.47
CA GLU A 227 -11.33 -1.12 27.51
C GLU A 227 -12.56 -1.31 26.62
N ASP A 228 -12.36 -1.82 25.41
CA ASP A 228 -13.45 -1.98 24.44
C ASP A 228 -14.13 -3.36 24.54
N GLY A 229 -13.54 -4.33 25.24
CA GLY A 229 -14.10 -5.68 25.40
C GLY A 229 -14.18 -6.47 24.09
N ILE A 230 -13.29 -6.19 23.14
CA ILE A 230 -13.15 -6.87 21.85
C ILE A 230 -11.97 -7.85 21.97
N PRO A 231 -12.22 -9.17 22.00
CA PRO A 231 -11.15 -10.17 22.09
C PRO A 231 -10.21 -10.10 20.89
N VAL A 232 -8.90 -10.24 21.11
CA VAL A 232 -7.89 -10.22 20.06
C VAL A 232 -7.20 -11.58 19.96
N PHE A 233 -6.98 -12.05 18.73
CA PHE A 233 -6.12 -13.20 18.45
C PHE A 233 -4.83 -12.73 17.79
N GLN A 234 -3.69 -13.19 18.30
CA GLN A 234 -2.37 -12.91 17.74
C GLN A 234 -1.94 -14.10 16.88
N LEU A 235 -1.97 -13.95 15.57
CA LEU A 235 -1.49 -14.93 14.61
C LEU A 235 0.03 -14.87 14.56
N ALA A 236 0.70 -15.90 15.07
CA ALA A 236 2.16 -15.94 15.11
C ALA A 236 2.72 -16.67 13.88
N ALA A 237 3.05 -15.92 12.82
CA ALA A 237 3.67 -16.50 11.63
C ALA A 237 5.19 -16.75 11.86
N PRO A 238 5.77 -17.88 11.38
CA PRO A 238 7.19 -18.20 11.59
C PRO A 238 8.19 -17.16 11.06
N LEU A 239 9.14 -16.71 11.89
CA LEU A 239 10.16 -15.76 11.43
C LEU A 239 11.07 -16.33 10.33
N ARG A 240 11.34 -17.65 10.36
CA ARG A 240 12.09 -18.39 9.33
C ARG A 240 11.14 -19.17 8.42
N HIS A 241 10.20 -18.45 7.82
CA HIS A 241 9.09 -19.01 7.03
C HIS A 241 9.47 -19.84 5.79
N ARG A 242 10.76 -19.93 5.42
CA ARG A 242 11.23 -20.74 4.28
C ARG A 242 11.65 -22.15 4.67
N GLU A 243 11.75 -22.45 5.96
CA GLU A 243 12.11 -23.79 6.41
C GLU A 243 10.88 -24.70 6.38
N ASP A 244 11.06 -25.96 5.96
CA ASP A 244 9.94 -26.91 5.82
C ASP A 244 9.36 -27.34 7.17
N ASP A 245 10.17 -27.32 8.24
CA ASP A 245 9.80 -27.78 9.58
C ASP A 245 8.87 -26.82 10.34
N VAL A 246 8.76 -25.57 9.90
CA VAL A 246 7.85 -24.58 10.51
C VAL A 246 6.46 -24.54 9.86
N GLN A 247 6.26 -25.22 8.72
CA GLN A 247 5.04 -25.12 7.93
C GLN A 247 3.82 -25.74 8.63
N GLU A 248 3.99 -26.84 9.37
CA GLU A 248 2.92 -27.43 10.17
C GLU A 248 2.48 -26.49 11.29
N TYR A 249 3.43 -25.81 11.95
CA TYR A 249 3.11 -24.81 12.97
C TYR A 249 2.35 -23.62 12.35
N ALA A 250 2.79 -23.11 11.20
CA ALA A 250 2.09 -22.03 10.50
C ALA A 250 0.65 -22.43 10.13
N ALA A 251 0.47 -23.64 9.61
CA ALA A 251 -0.85 -24.18 9.30
C ALA A 251 -1.72 -24.34 10.56
N GLN A 252 -1.14 -24.76 11.69
CA GLN A 252 -1.86 -24.85 12.95
C GLN A 252 -2.31 -23.47 13.46
N GLU A 253 -1.50 -22.42 13.30
CA GLU A 253 -1.88 -21.04 13.66
C GLU A 253 -3.06 -20.53 12.82
N ILE A 254 -3.11 -20.88 11.52
CA ILE A 254 -4.29 -20.61 10.68
C ILE A 254 -5.54 -21.31 11.22
N ARG A 255 -5.43 -22.59 11.61
CA ARG A 255 -6.57 -23.33 12.22
C ARG A 255 -7.02 -22.66 13.51
N ASN A 256 -6.07 -22.20 14.34
CA ASN A 256 -6.35 -21.51 15.59
C ASN A 256 -7.10 -20.19 15.35
N ALA A 257 -6.66 -19.40 14.36
CA ALA A 257 -7.32 -18.15 13.95
C ALA A 257 -8.76 -18.39 13.46
N ILE A 258 -8.97 -19.39 12.61
CA ILE A 258 -10.30 -19.78 12.13
C ILE A 258 -11.20 -20.18 13.31
N ALA A 259 -10.72 -21.05 14.19
CA ALA A 259 -11.46 -21.50 15.37
C ALA A 259 -11.81 -20.35 16.32
N PHE A 260 -10.91 -19.37 16.47
CA PHE A 260 -11.15 -18.15 17.24
C PHE A 260 -12.30 -17.32 16.64
N VAL A 261 -12.29 -17.08 15.33
CA VAL A 261 -13.38 -16.37 14.64
C VAL A 261 -14.70 -17.13 14.80
N GLU A 262 -14.72 -18.45 14.62
CA GLU A 262 -15.94 -19.24 14.80
C GLU A 262 -16.48 -19.14 16.23
N LYS A 263 -15.60 -19.18 17.24
CA LYS A 263 -15.97 -19.09 18.66
C LYS A 263 -16.62 -17.74 19.00
N HIS A 264 -16.06 -16.64 18.50
CA HIS A 264 -16.49 -15.29 18.87
C HIS A 264 -17.63 -14.75 18.02
N THR A 265 -17.86 -15.31 16.81
CA THR A 265 -18.93 -14.85 15.90
C THR A 265 -20.07 -15.86 15.76
N GLY A 266 -19.84 -17.14 16.10
CA GLY A 266 -20.78 -18.24 15.86
C GLY A 266 -20.94 -18.62 14.39
N VAL A 267 -20.22 -17.99 13.46
CA VAL A 267 -20.26 -18.30 12.03
C VAL A 267 -19.26 -19.41 11.74
N LYS A 268 -19.69 -20.42 10.96
CA LYS A 268 -18.85 -21.55 10.56
C LYS A 268 -18.14 -21.32 9.23
N TRP A 269 -16.97 -21.94 9.09
CA TRP A 269 -16.17 -21.91 7.87
C TRP A 269 -16.93 -22.48 6.66
N ASP A 270 -16.86 -21.78 5.53
CA ASP A 270 -17.47 -22.16 4.26
C ASP A 270 -16.38 -22.41 3.20
N TRP A 271 -16.15 -23.69 2.89
CA TRP A 271 -15.20 -24.12 1.87
C TRP A 271 -15.57 -23.64 0.47
N LYS A 272 -16.86 -23.55 0.14
CA LYS A 272 -17.29 -23.03 -1.17
C LYS A 272 -16.91 -21.57 -1.29
N ALA A 273 -17.10 -20.78 -0.23
CA ALA A 273 -16.67 -19.38 -0.21
C ALA A 273 -15.15 -19.24 -0.32
N TYR A 274 -14.40 -20.06 0.41
CA TYR A 274 -12.93 -20.09 0.32
C TYR A 274 -12.45 -20.34 -1.12
N PHE A 275 -12.91 -21.42 -1.75
CA PHE A 275 -12.44 -21.79 -3.09
C PHE A 275 -12.89 -20.80 -4.18
N GLU A 276 -14.02 -20.11 -4.00
CA GLU A 276 -14.39 -19.00 -4.88
C GLU A 276 -13.47 -17.78 -4.71
N CYS A 277 -12.97 -17.50 -3.51
CA CYS A 277 -11.94 -16.48 -3.31
C CYS A 277 -10.60 -16.94 -3.89
N ALA A 278 -10.22 -18.22 -3.71
CA ALA A 278 -8.96 -18.78 -4.20
C ALA A 278 -8.82 -18.68 -5.73
N LYS A 279 -9.90 -18.95 -6.49
CA LYS A 279 -9.93 -18.73 -7.95
C LYS A 279 -9.61 -17.29 -8.33
N ARG A 280 -10.12 -16.31 -7.56
CA ARG A 280 -9.84 -14.88 -7.81
C ARG A 280 -8.40 -14.51 -7.44
N VAL A 281 -7.87 -15.06 -6.35
CA VAL A 281 -6.45 -14.90 -5.97
C VAL A 281 -5.53 -15.44 -7.07
N ASN A 282 -5.81 -16.64 -7.59
CA ASN A 282 -5.04 -17.22 -8.71
C ASN A 282 -5.17 -16.40 -9.99
N TYR A 283 -6.37 -15.87 -10.28
CA TYR A 283 -6.56 -15.01 -11.44
C TYR A 283 -5.76 -13.69 -11.34
N ALA A 284 -5.80 -13.04 -10.18
CA ALA A 284 -4.99 -11.85 -9.90
C ALA A 284 -3.49 -12.16 -10.01
N THR A 285 -3.06 -13.33 -9.49
CA THR A 285 -1.68 -13.80 -9.59
C THR A 285 -1.22 -13.96 -11.03
N LYS A 286 -2.05 -14.56 -11.90
CA LYS A 286 -1.77 -14.70 -13.35
C LYS A 286 -1.64 -13.34 -14.04
N CYS A 287 -2.55 -12.41 -13.73
CA CYS A 287 -2.50 -11.05 -14.28
C CYS A 287 -1.20 -10.34 -13.87
N ARG A 288 -0.83 -10.43 -12.59
CA ARG A 288 0.39 -9.81 -12.07
C ARG A 288 1.64 -10.42 -12.67
N GLN A 289 1.73 -11.74 -12.81
CA GLN A 289 2.85 -12.38 -13.51
C GLN A 289 3.00 -11.83 -14.93
N GLU A 290 1.89 -11.68 -15.66
CA GLU A 290 1.91 -11.08 -17.00
C GLU A 290 2.38 -9.62 -16.99
N TRP A 291 1.99 -8.82 -15.99
CA TRP A 291 2.46 -7.45 -15.83
C TRP A 291 3.97 -7.39 -15.57
N LEU A 292 4.48 -8.25 -14.68
CA LEU A 292 5.90 -8.34 -14.38
C LEU A 292 6.68 -8.79 -15.62
N GLU A 293 6.19 -9.75 -16.40
CA GLU A 293 6.82 -10.17 -17.65
C GLU A 293 6.92 -9.03 -18.67
N MET A 294 5.87 -8.20 -18.82
CA MET A 294 5.96 -6.98 -19.63
C MET A 294 7.04 -6.04 -19.10
N ASN A 295 7.18 -5.92 -17.78
CA ASN A 295 8.16 -5.04 -17.14
C ASN A 295 9.61 -5.50 -17.34
N ARG A 296 9.87 -6.78 -17.63
CA ARG A 296 11.23 -7.28 -17.96
C ARG A 296 11.76 -6.75 -19.29
N THR A 297 10.89 -6.17 -20.12
CA THR A 297 11.24 -5.64 -21.44
C THR A 297 11.47 -4.13 -21.41
N PRO A 298 11.99 -3.52 -22.50
CA PRO A 298 12.12 -2.06 -22.60
C PRO A 298 10.82 -1.27 -22.50
N TYR A 299 9.65 -1.93 -22.55
CA TYR A 299 8.33 -1.30 -22.54
C TYR A 299 7.48 -1.81 -21.36
N PRO A 300 7.85 -1.51 -20.09
CA PRO A 300 7.02 -1.82 -18.92
C PRO A 300 5.66 -1.11 -19.01
N GLN A 301 4.60 -1.71 -18.47
CA GLN A 301 3.21 -1.21 -18.64
C GLN A 301 2.46 -0.98 -17.33
N VAL A 302 2.68 -1.80 -16.30
CA VAL A 302 2.06 -1.66 -14.97
C VAL A 302 3.18 -1.69 -13.96
N PHE A 303 3.64 -0.52 -13.53
CA PHE A 303 4.84 -0.35 -12.70
C PHE A 303 4.70 0.89 -11.80
N GLY A 304 5.66 1.11 -10.91
CA GLY A 304 5.64 2.23 -9.98
C GLY A 304 4.42 2.22 -9.06
N SER A 305 3.89 3.40 -8.77
CA SER A 305 2.76 3.57 -7.83
C SER A 305 1.47 2.85 -8.25
N ASN A 306 1.30 2.62 -9.55
CA ASN A 306 0.16 1.87 -10.09
C ASN A 306 0.22 0.39 -9.69
N LEU A 307 1.44 -0.18 -9.66
CA LEU A 307 1.65 -1.55 -9.20
C LEU A 307 1.54 -1.64 -7.67
N ALA A 308 2.19 -0.73 -6.94
CA ALA A 308 2.33 -0.78 -5.48
C ALA A 308 0.99 -0.80 -4.72
N LEU A 309 0.26 0.32 -4.73
CA LEU A 309 -0.96 0.46 -3.93
C LEU A 309 -2.06 -0.54 -4.32
N TYR A 310 -2.15 -0.85 -5.62
CA TYR A 310 -3.14 -1.79 -6.12
C TYR A 310 -2.83 -3.23 -5.71
N THR A 311 -1.55 -3.63 -5.81
CA THR A 311 -1.11 -4.97 -5.37
C THR A 311 -1.35 -5.13 -3.88
N GLU A 312 -1.04 -4.11 -3.09
CA GLU A 312 -1.27 -4.12 -1.65
C GLU A 312 -2.74 -4.32 -1.28
N THR A 313 -3.60 -3.53 -1.90
CA THR A 313 -5.05 -3.65 -1.67
C THR A 313 -5.55 -5.03 -2.11
N ASN A 314 -5.22 -5.47 -3.34
CA ASN A 314 -5.77 -6.71 -3.91
C ASN A 314 -5.25 -7.96 -3.17
N TYR A 315 -3.94 -8.03 -2.92
CA TYR A 315 -3.30 -9.18 -2.30
C TYR A 315 -3.64 -9.28 -0.81
N MET A 316 -3.36 -8.24 -0.03
CA MET A 316 -3.42 -8.28 1.43
C MET A 316 -4.83 -7.98 1.96
N ALA A 317 -5.35 -6.79 1.63
CA ALA A 317 -6.60 -6.29 2.21
C ALA A 317 -7.85 -7.01 1.67
N ILE A 318 -7.83 -7.49 0.41
CA ILE A 318 -9.00 -8.09 -0.24
C ILE A 318 -8.91 -9.61 -0.34
N CYS A 319 -7.76 -10.15 -0.75
CA CYS A 319 -7.50 -11.58 -0.90
C CYS A 319 -8.63 -12.35 -1.64
N GLY A 320 -9.06 -11.83 -2.79
CA GLY A 320 -10.11 -12.45 -3.63
C GLY A 320 -11.55 -12.36 -3.12
N ARG A 321 -11.80 -11.70 -1.97
CA ARG A 321 -13.14 -11.59 -1.36
C ARG A 321 -14.07 -10.62 -2.10
N VAL A 322 -13.52 -9.67 -2.85
CA VAL A 322 -14.31 -8.64 -3.57
C VAL A 322 -14.22 -8.84 -5.08
N PRO A 323 -15.29 -9.31 -5.75
CA PRO A 323 -15.28 -9.61 -7.20
C PRO A 323 -14.96 -8.42 -8.12
N ALA A 324 -15.07 -7.19 -7.62
CA ALA A 324 -14.76 -5.99 -8.40
C ALA A 324 -13.28 -5.92 -8.80
N PHE A 325 -12.37 -6.47 -7.98
CA PHE A 325 -10.93 -6.52 -8.26
C PHE A 325 -10.61 -7.42 -9.46
N GLU A 326 -11.25 -8.58 -9.57
CA GLU A 326 -11.07 -9.45 -10.75
C GLU A 326 -11.49 -8.74 -12.06
N LYS A 327 -12.56 -7.93 -12.00
CA LYS A 327 -13.00 -7.12 -13.15
C LYS A 327 -12.00 -6.01 -13.47
N ALA A 328 -11.38 -5.41 -12.47
CA ALA A 328 -10.32 -4.43 -12.65
C ALA A 328 -9.07 -5.09 -13.25
N ASP A 329 -8.63 -6.23 -12.72
CA ASP A 329 -7.49 -7.01 -13.24
C ASP A 329 -7.64 -7.33 -14.74
N ARG A 330 -8.84 -7.76 -15.15
CA ARG A 330 -9.18 -8.00 -16.58
C ARG A 330 -9.00 -6.74 -17.43
N LYS A 331 -9.43 -5.60 -16.92
CA LYS A 331 -9.41 -4.33 -17.64
C LYS A 331 -8.00 -3.72 -17.69
N ILE A 332 -7.29 -3.74 -16.57
CA ILE A 332 -5.89 -3.29 -16.46
C ILE A 332 -5.03 -4.14 -17.40
N THR A 333 -5.13 -5.47 -17.33
CA THR A 333 -4.37 -6.38 -18.21
C THR A 333 -4.67 -6.13 -19.69
N LYS A 334 -5.94 -5.88 -20.05
CA LYS A 334 -6.30 -5.53 -21.43
C LYS A 334 -5.65 -4.22 -21.88
N LEU A 335 -5.68 -3.19 -21.04
CA LEU A 335 -5.05 -1.90 -21.35
C LEU A 335 -3.52 -2.03 -21.45
N ALA A 336 -2.91 -2.78 -20.53
CA ALA A 336 -1.48 -3.06 -20.53
C ALA A 336 -1.06 -3.78 -21.82
N ARG A 337 -1.76 -4.85 -22.23
CA ARG A 337 -1.54 -5.54 -23.50
C ARG A 337 -1.63 -4.62 -24.72
N GLN A 338 -2.63 -3.73 -24.73
CA GLN A 338 -2.84 -2.77 -25.83
C GLN A 338 -1.70 -1.76 -25.93
N ALA A 339 -1.21 -1.27 -24.79
CA ALA A 339 -0.11 -0.33 -24.72
C ALA A 339 1.23 -1.01 -25.04
N TYR A 340 1.43 -2.24 -24.54
CA TYR A 340 2.57 -3.10 -24.82
C TYR A 340 2.73 -3.40 -26.31
N ALA A 341 1.65 -3.84 -26.98
CA ALA A 341 1.66 -4.15 -28.41
C ALA A 341 2.03 -2.93 -29.28
N LYS A 342 1.73 -1.72 -28.78
CA LYS A 342 2.07 -0.44 -29.43
C LYS A 342 3.38 0.15 -28.94
N LYS A 343 4.10 -0.53 -28.03
CA LYS A 343 5.36 -0.08 -27.43
C LYS A 343 5.25 1.33 -26.82
N LYS A 344 4.11 1.62 -26.17
CA LYS A 344 3.86 2.93 -25.55
C LYS A 344 4.69 3.11 -24.29
N MET A 345 5.11 4.35 -24.05
CA MET A 345 5.81 4.78 -22.83
C MET A 345 4.89 5.67 -21.99
N ALA A 346 4.99 5.55 -20.66
CA ALA A 346 4.22 6.32 -19.69
C ALA A 346 4.71 7.76 -19.55
N ALA A 347 6.00 7.98 -19.84
CA ALA A 347 6.65 9.27 -19.83
C ALA A 347 7.37 9.54 -21.15
N LYS A 348 7.86 10.76 -21.30
CA LYS A 348 8.52 11.25 -22.52
C LYS A 348 9.75 10.45 -22.89
N GLU A 349 10.51 10.02 -21.88
CA GLU A 349 11.80 9.37 -22.04
C GLU A 349 12.04 8.44 -20.84
N TYR A 350 12.59 7.25 -21.12
CA TYR A 350 13.06 6.31 -20.10
C TYR A 350 14.58 6.27 -20.21
N ARG A 351 15.27 6.57 -19.12
CA ARG A 351 16.74 6.61 -19.05
C ARG A 351 17.32 5.45 -18.26
N HIS A 352 16.73 5.22 -17.09
CA HIS A 352 17.15 4.17 -16.16
C HIS A 352 15.99 3.27 -15.82
N ARG A 353 16.30 2.02 -15.53
CA ARG A 353 15.40 0.97 -15.10
C ARG A 353 15.76 0.61 -13.67
N ALA A 354 14.98 1.11 -12.72
CA ALA A 354 15.29 0.96 -11.31
C ALA A 354 14.47 -0.16 -10.65
N ILE A 355 15.11 -0.95 -9.80
CA ILE A 355 14.41 -1.63 -8.71
C ILE A 355 14.37 -0.68 -7.52
N VAL A 356 13.18 -0.43 -7.00
CA VAL A 356 12.99 0.31 -5.75
C VAL A 356 12.93 -0.71 -4.62
N TRP A 357 13.71 -0.53 -3.56
CA TRP A 357 13.82 -1.55 -2.51
C TRP A 357 13.77 -0.91 -1.14
N GLY A 358 13.26 -1.65 -0.15
CA GLY A 358 12.93 -1.09 1.16
C GLY A 358 11.48 -0.61 1.28
N VAL A 359 11.10 -0.23 2.49
CA VAL A 359 9.75 0.28 2.80
C VAL A 359 9.64 1.70 2.27
N GLN A 360 8.69 1.95 1.39
CA GLN A 360 8.52 3.25 0.75
C GLN A 360 8.00 4.32 1.71
N SER A 361 8.50 5.56 1.59
CA SER A 361 7.91 6.74 2.23
C SER A 361 6.41 6.87 1.95
N HIS A 362 5.61 6.70 3.00
CA HIS A 362 4.16 6.69 2.87
C HIS A 362 3.59 8.10 2.70
N TYR A 363 4.21 9.08 3.36
CA TYR A 363 3.84 10.49 3.19
C TYR A 363 4.23 11.02 1.80
N TYR A 364 4.97 10.25 0.99
CA TYR A 364 5.38 10.64 -0.37
C TYR A 364 5.30 9.50 -1.39
N MET A 365 4.16 8.80 -1.44
CA MET A 365 3.96 7.65 -2.34
C MET A 365 4.10 8.00 -3.83
N ASP A 366 3.75 9.23 -4.23
CA ASP A 366 3.88 9.72 -5.62
C ASP A 366 5.33 10.06 -6.03
N PHE A 367 6.31 9.83 -5.14
CA PHE A 367 7.74 9.84 -5.47
C PHE A 367 8.07 8.99 -6.72
N LEU A 368 7.40 7.85 -6.90
CA LEU A 368 7.61 6.97 -8.07
C LEU A 368 7.20 7.64 -9.39
N VAL A 369 6.17 8.50 -9.35
CA VAL A 369 5.75 9.31 -10.51
C VAL A 369 6.72 10.48 -10.71
N TRP A 370 7.27 11.03 -9.63
CA TRP A 370 8.29 12.08 -9.70
C TRP A 370 9.60 11.57 -10.33
N LEU A 371 10.11 10.41 -9.91
CA LEU A 371 11.29 9.76 -10.51
C LEU A 371 11.17 9.65 -12.02
N LEU A 372 10.00 9.21 -12.47
CA LEU A 372 9.68 9.01 -13.87
C LEU A 372 9.66 10.33 -14.65
N ASN A 373 8.98 11.36 -14.12
CA ASN A 373 8.80 12.62 -14.84
C ASN A 373 10.02 13.56 -14.76
N CYS A 374 10.73 13.57 -13.63
CA CYS A 374 11.89 14.44 -13.40
C CYS A 374 13.15 13.87 -14.05
N TRP A 375 13.41 12.57 -13.87
CA TRP A 375 14.69 11.95 -14.24
C TRP A 375 14.57 10.83 -15.28
N GLY A 376 13.36 10.41 -15.64
CA GLY A 376 13.17 9.29 -16.58
C GLY A 376 13.57 7.95 -15.99
N ILE A 377 13.66 7.88 -14.66
CA ILE A 377 13.92 6.64 -13.94
C ILE A 377 12.61 5.87 -13.85
N VAL A 378 12.61 4.64 -14.37
CA VAL A 378 11.42 3.78 -14.42
C VAL A 378 11.45 2.83 -13.22
N PRO A 379 10.61 3.03 -12.19
CA PRO A 379 10.53 2.11 -11.06
C PRO A 379 9.77 0.85 -11.46
N LEU A 380 10.50 -0.18 -11.89
CA LEU A 380 9.94 -1.39 -12.53
C LEU A 380 9.06 -2.20 -11.59
N THR A 381 9.50 -2.31 -10.34
CA THR A 381 8.79 -2.91 -9.21
C THR A 381 9.43 -2.41 -7.93
N ASP A 382 8.78 -2.70 -6.81
CA ASP A 382 9.27 -2.38 -5.48
C ASP A 382 9.19 -3.58 -4.53
N MET A 383 9.90 -3.50 -3.40
CA MET A 383 9.92 -4.53 -2.37
C MET A 383 8.51 -4.94 -1.90
N LEU A 384 7.57 -3.98 -1.80
CA LEU A 384 6.20 -4.18 -1.32
C LEU A 384 5.32 -4.84 -2.39
N SER A 385 5.54 -4.55 -3.67
CA SER A 385 4.84 -5.15 -4.80
C SER A 385 5.26 -6.61 -5.09
N MET A 386 6.45 -7.03 -4.64
CA MET A 386 6.98 -8.36 -4.90
C MET A 386 6.42 -9.42 -3.95
N VAL A 387 5.11 -9.67 -4.04
CA VAL A 387 4.37 -10.71 -3.29
C VAL A 387 4.37 -12.08 -3.97
N SER A 388 3.96 -13.13 -3.25
CA SER A 388 3.93 -14.52 -3.75
C SER A 388 3.27 -14.66 -5.11
N THR A 389 3.99 -15.21 -6.09
CA THR A 389 3.47 -15.57 -7.42
C THR A 389 2.99 -17.02 -7.53
N LYS A 390 2.98 -17.76 -6.41
CA LYS A 390 2.49 -19.15 -6.34
C LYS A 390 0.97 -19.19 -6.45
N GLU A 391 0.45 -20.04 -7.32
CA GLU A 391 -0.98 -20.39 -7.36
C GLU A 391 -1.34 -21.32 -6.20
N ILE A 392 -2.50 -21.11 -5.60
CA ILE A 392 -3.03 -21.90 -4.47
C ILE A 392 -4.10 -22.90 -4.96
N ALA A 393 -4.45 -23.87 -4.12
CA ALA A 393 -5.52 -24.81 -4.43
C ALA A 393 -6.87 -24.10 -4.59
N GLU A 394 -7.52 -24.29 -5.75
CA GLU A 394 -8.77 -23.58 -6.12
C GLU A 394 -9.98 -24.50 -6.38
N VAL A 395 -9.82 -25.81 -6.19
CA VAL A 395 -10.87 -26.83 -6.39
C VAL A 395 -11.21 -27.51 -5.08
N ASP A 396 -12.49 -27.61 -4.77
CA ASP A 396 -12.97 -28.24 -3.53
C ASP A 396 -12.86 -29.77 -3.56
N THR A 397 -11.79 -30.30 -2.96
CA THR A 397 -11.60 -31.73 -2.65
C THR A 397 -11.12 -31.90 -1.21
N PRO A 398 -11.28 -33.08 -0.58
CA PRO A 398 -10.77 -33.32 0.78
C PRO A 398 -9.28 -32.99 0.95
N GLU A 399 -8.46 -33.35 -0.03
CA GLU A 399 -7.01 -33.09 -0.03
C GLU A 399 -6.73 -31.59 -0.18
N ASN A 400 -7.45 -30.91 -1.06
CA ASN A 400 -7.29 -29.48 -1.27
C ASN A 400 -7.79 -28.63 -0.10
N ARG A 401 -8.73 -29.13 0.72
CA ARG A 401 -9.14 -28.45 1.95
C ARG A 401 -8.03 -28.43 2.99
N GLU A 402 -7.24 -29.50 3.05
CA GLU A 402 -6.04 -29.51 3.90
C GLU A 402 -4.97 -28.60 3.31
N GLN A 403 -4.69 -28.71 2.00
CA GLN A 403 -3.74 -27.83 1.31
C GLN A 403 -4.11 -26.35 1.44
N ALA A 404 -5.40 -26.01 1.45
CA ALA A 404 -5.89 -24.64 1.64
C ALA A 404 -5.42 -24.01 2.96
N ILE A 405 -5.26 -24.78 4.03
CA ILE A 405 -4.71 -24.27 5.30
C ILE A 405 -3.25 -23.84 5.11
N TYR A 406 -2.44 -24.68 4.46
CA TYR A 406 -1.05 -24.37 4.12
C TYR A 406 -0.95 -23.22 3.12
N ASP A 407 -1.88 -23.12 2.19
CA ASP A 407 -1.92 -22.01 1.23
C ASP A 407 -2.23 -20.68 1.92
N MET A 408 -3.15 -20.66 2.90
CA MET A 408 -3.39 -19.47 3.73
C MET A 408 -2.17 -19.12 4.59
N ALA A 409 -1.49 -20.12 5.15
CA ALA A 409 -0.23 -19.91 5.87
C ALA A 409 0.82 -19.29 4.94
N TRP A 410 1.03 -19.86 3.75
CA TRP A 410 1.96 -19.36 2.74
C TRP A 410 1.65 -17.92 2.33
N LEU A 411 0.38 -17.59 2.10
CA LEU A 411 -0.05 -16.23 1.77
C LEU A 411 0.27 -15.24 2.90
N THR A 412 0.04 -15.65 4.15
CA THR A 412 0.30 -14.83 5.34
C THR A 412 1.81 -14.65 5.56
N GLU A 413 2.59 -15.71 5.40
CA GLU A 413 4.05 -15.66 5.50
C GLU A 413 4.69 -14.80 4.41
N ASN A 414 4.07 -14.80 3.22
CA ASN A 414 4.48 -14.03 2.05
C ASN A 414 3.73 -12.69 1.89
N MET A 415 3.09 -12.21 2.95
CA MET A 415 2.45 -10.89 2.95
C MET A 415 3.47 -9.76 2.78
N ILE A 416 2.95 -8.58 2.46
CA ILE A 416 3.73 -7.39 2.13
C ILE A 416 4.62 -6.97 3.29
N MET A 417 5.81 -6.45 2.97
CA MET A 417 6.95 -6.22 3.86
C MET A 417 7.54 -7.51 4.46
N ARG A 418 6.70 -8.44 4.93
CA ARG A 418 7.09 -9.57 5.78
C ARG A 418 7.94 -10.57 5.04
N ASN A 419 7.56 -10.85 3.81
CA ASN A 419 8.24 -11.77 2.92
C ASN A 419 9.70 -11.38 2.64
N ARG A 420 10.08 -10.14 2.95
CA ARG A 420 11.45 -9.61 2.82
C ARG A 420 12.08 -9.22 4.16
N THR A 421 11.32 -8.96 5.23
CA THR A 421 11.90 -8.64 6.55
C THR A 421 12.07 -9.87 7.46
N HIS A 422 11.33 -10.94 7.19
CA HIS A 422 11.42 -12.23 7.87
C HIS A 422 11.86 -13.30 6.87
N GLY A 423 12.66 -14.29 7.28
CA GLY A 423 13.24 -15.31 6.38
C GLY A 423 14.77 -15.30 6.31
N GLY A 424 15.40 -14.29 6.93
CA GLY A 424 16.86 -14.11 6.96
C GLY A 424 17.39 -13.24 5.83
N TYR A 425 18.70 -12.95 5.86
CA TYR A 425 19.31 -11.97 4.95
C TYR A 425 19.06 -12.27 3.46
N LYS A 426 18.98 -13.55 3.07
CA LYS A 426 18.77 -13.97 1.67
C LYS A 426 17.52 -13.34 1.06
N VAL A 427 16.43 -13.26 1.83
CA VAL A 427 15.15 -12.79 1.30
C VAL A 427 15.10 -11.27 1.09
N LEU A 428 16.07 -10.55 1.67
CA LEU A 428 16.14 -9.10 1.62
C LEU A 428 17.29 -8.63 0.71
N LEU A 429 18.47 -9.25 0.85
CA LEU A 429 19.70 -8.89 0.15
C LEU A 429 19.86 -9.65 -1.17
N ASP A 430 19.87 -10.98 -1.14
CA ASP A 430 20.18 -11.78 -2.33
C ASP A 430 19.08 -11.62 -3.39
N GLU A 431 17.82 -11.66 -2.97
CA GLU A 431 16.67 -11.55 -3.88
C GLU A 431 16.54 -10.18 -4.54
N LEU A 432 16.99 -9.10 -3.91
CA LEU A 432 17.10 -7.80 -4.60
C LEU A 432 17.88 -7.96 -5.90
N TRP A 433 19.03 -8.63 -5.84
CA TRP A 433 19.90 -8.79 -7.00
C TRP A 433 19.33 -9.78 -8.02
N GLU A 434 18.61 -10.80 -7.57
CA GLU A 434 17.83 -11.67 -8.47
C GLU A 434 16.78 -10.86 -9.25
N PHE A 435 16.10 -9.91 -8.59
CA PHE A 435 15.14 -9.03 -9.27
C PHE A 435 15.82 -8.04 -10.21
N VAL A 436 16.96 -7.48 -9.83
CA VAL A 436 17.74 -6.63 -10.74
C VAL A 436 18.05 -7.39 -12.04
N GLU A 437 18.53 -8.63 -11.94
CA GLU A 437 18.81 -9.47 -13.11
C GLU A 437 17.53 -9.83 -13.87
N MET A 438 16.49 -10.25 -13.16
CA MET A 438 15.21 -10.66 -13.75
C MET A 438 14.58 -9.56 -14.60
N PHE A 439 14.64 -8.31 -14.12
CA PHE A 439 14.02 -7.17 -14.78
C PHE A 439 14.98 -6.38 -15.67
N ASN A 440 16.23 -6.81 -15.85
CA ASN A 440 17.24 -6.03 -16.58
C ASN A 440 17.31 -4.59 -16.05
N ALA A 441 17.41 -4.45 -14.72
CA ALA A 441 17.56 -3.15 -14.07
C ALA A 441 19.02 -2.70 -14.12
N ASP A 442 19.23 -1.40 -14.30
CA ASP A 442 20.55 -0.75 -14.36
C ASP A 442 20.80 0.15 -13.16
N MET A 443 19.83 0.28 -12.26
CA MET A 443 19.91 1.13 -11.07
C MET A 443 19.13 0.50 -9.91
N VAL A 444 19.59 0.77 -8.69
CA VAL A 444 18.84 0.45 -7.46
C VAL A 444 18.60 1.74 -6.68
N ILE A 445 17.35 1.95 -6.29
CA ILE A 445 16.96 2.99 -5.32
C ILE A 445 16.56 2.27 -4.04
N LEU A 446 17.33 2.44 -2.98
CA LEU A 446 17.03 1.88 -1.66
C LEU A 446 16.45 2.95 -0.75
N TRP A 447 15.27 2.67 -0.22
CA TRP A 447 14.71 3.43 0.89
C TRP A 447 15.46 3.11 2.17
N GLU A 448 16.07 4.14 2.75
CA GLU A 448 16.59 4.12 4.11
C GLU A 448 15.52 4.72 5.02
N HIS A 449 14.62 3.87 5.49
CA HIS A 449 13.67 4.29 6.52
C HIS A 449 14.43 4.35 7.85
N MET A 450 14.68 5.55 8.38
CA MET A 450 15.57 5.79 9.53
C MET A 450 15.31 4.92 10.77
N SER A 451 14.07 4.48 11.00
CA SER A 451 13.71 3.63 12.16
C SER A 451 13.66 2.13 11.81
N CYS A 452 14.04 1.73 10.59
CA CYS A 452 13.99 0.36 10.09
C CYS A 452 15.29 -0.41 10.35
N LYS A 453 15.33 -1.07 11.51
CA LYS A 453 16.51 -1.84 11.94
C LYS A 453 16.85 -3.04 11.03
N ALA A 454 15.86 -3.61 10.35
CA ALA A 454 16.05 -4.81 9.53
C ALA A 454 16.85 -4.52 8.25
N LEU A 455 16.57 -3.40 7.58
CA LEU A 455 17.20 -3.04 6.32
C LEU A 455 18.51 -2.28 6.55
N ASP A 456 18.49 -1.29 7.44
CA ASP A 456 19.64 -0.43 7.72
C ASP A 456 20.80 -1.22 8.34
N GLY A 457 20.49 -2.30 9.07
CA GLY A 457 21.48 -3.23 9.61
C GLY A 457 22.34 -3.94 8.56
N MET A 458 21.93 -3.92 7.28
CA MET A 458 22.65 -4.55 6.16
C MET A 458 23.20 -3.54 5.14
N HIS A 459 23.23 -2.25 5.48
CA HIS A 459 23.63 -1.17 4.57
C HIS A 459 24.94 -1.47 3.81
N GLY A 460 26.00 -1.85 4.53
CA GLY A 460 27.31 -2.16 3.92
C GLY A 460 27.30 -3.35 2.95
N LEU A 461 26.45 -4.36 3.20
CA LEU A 461 26.34 -5.54 2.33
C LEU A 461 25.66 -5.21 1.00
N PHE A 462 24.64 -4.35 1.02
CA PHE A 462 24.00 -3.86 -0.21
C PHE A 462 24.99 -3.09 -1.07
N GLU A 463 25.78 -2.18 -0.49
CA GLU A 463 26.78 -1.43 -1.25
C GLU A 463 27.89 -2.30 -1.82
N GLU A 464 28.37 -3.29 -1.06
CA GLU A 464 29.39 -4.23 -1.53
C GLU A 464 28.89 -5.00 -2.75
N LYS A 465 27.66 -5.54 -2.68
CA LYS A 465 27.05 -6.23 -3.81
C LYS A 465 26.78 -5.33 -5.02
N ALA A 466 26.38 -4.07 -4.79
CA ALA A 466 26.24 -3.09 -5.85
C ALA A 466 27.56 -2.85 -6.59
N ARG A 467 28.66 -2.67 -5.83
CA ARG A 467 30.01 -2.51 -6.38
C ARG A 467 30.48 -3.74 -7.14
N GLU A 468 30.26 -4.95 -6.61
CA GLU A 468 30.59 -6.21 -7.28
C GLU A 468 29.89 -6.34 -8.65
N LYS A 469 28.62 -5.92 -8.72
CA LYS A 469 27.80 -6.01 -9.95
C LYS A 469 27.97 -4.81 -10.88
N GLY A 470 28.64 -3.74 -10.43
CA GLY A 470 28.79 -2.50 -11.20
C GLY A 470 27.47 -1.75 -11.39
N ILE A 471 26.54 -1.86 -10.44
CA ILE A 471 25.21 -1.24 -10.52
C ILE A 471 25.18 -0.01 -9.59
N PRO A 472 24.85 1.18 -10.13
CA PRO A 472 24.58 2.35 -9.31
C PRO A 472 23.47 2.09 -8.29
N LEU A 473 23.81 2.34 -7.02
CA LEU A 473 22.90 2.22 -5.89
C LEU A 473 22.84 3.58 -5.19
N VAL A 474 21.62 4.08 -4.99
CA VAL A 474 21.37 5.30 -4.20
C VAL A 474 20.52 4.97 -2.98
N TRP A 475 20.98 5.43 -1.82
CA TRP A 475 20.19 5.45 -0.60
C TRP A 475 19.35 6.72 -0.55
N VAL A 476 18.10 6.57 -0.17
CA VAL A 476 17.13 7.65 -0.03
C VAL A 476 16.53 7.59 1.36
N SER A 477 17.04 8.42 2.24
CA SER A 477 16.60 8.49 3.62
C SER A 477 15.22 9.13 3.72
N HIS A 478 14.34 8.55 4.55
CA HIS A 478 13.05 9.11 4.94
C HIS A 478 12.62 8.59 6.31
N ASP A 479 11.52 9.12 6.85
CA ASP A 479 10.89 8.56 8.04
C ASP A 479 9.42 8.25 7.76
N LEU A 480 9.10 6.96 7.59
CA LEU A 480 7.92 6.40 6.92
C LEU A 480 6.65 7.26 6.93
N PHE A 481 6.20 7.70 8.11
CA PHE A 481 5.01 8.53 8.34
C PHE A 481 5.30 9.94 8.87
N ASP A 482 6.55 10.30 9.16
CA ASP A 482 6.93 11.60 9.75
C ASP A 482 7.74 12.48 8.77
N PRO A 483 7.11 13.44 8.08
CA PRO A 483 7.82 14.35 7.18
C PRO A 483 8.67 15.40 7.92
N ARG A 484 8.62 15.47 9.26
CA ARG A 484 9.39 16.44 10.06
C ARG A 484 10.86 16.06 10.17
N ILE A 485 11.17 14.76 10.07
CA ILE A 485 12.54 14.25 10.07
C ILE A 485 13.19 14.51 8.72
N ILE A 486 12.50 14.09 7.64
CA ILE A 486 12.93 14.36 6.27
C ILE A 486 11.71 14.80 5.45
N SER A 487 11.77 16.01 4.88
CA SER A 487 10.69 16.53 4.04
C SER A 487 10.66 15.85 2.66
N ARG A 488 9.54 16.01 1.93
CA ARG A 488 9.46 15.56 0.52
C ARG A 488 10.57 16.14 -0.36
N GLN A 489 10.94 17.41 -0.13
CA GLN A 489 12.05 18.02 -0.84
C GLN A 489 13.39 17.38 -0.45
N GLY A 490 13.61 17.10 0.84
CA GLY A 490 14.80 16.40 1.31
C GLY A 490 14.96 14.99 0.71
N VAL A 491 13.85 14.27 0.48
CA VAL A 491 13.84 13.00 -0.27
C VAL A 491 14.30 13.21 -1.71
N ARG A 492 13.74 14.23 -2.40
CA ARG A 492 14.12 14.54 -3.79
C ARG A 492 15.57 15.00 -3.94
N ASP A 493 16.06 15.80 -3.01
CA ASP A 493 17.41 16.39 -3.04
C ASP A 493 18.50 15.31 -3.04
N GLN A 494 18.27 14.17 -2.38
CA GLN A 494 19.18 13.02 -2.39
C GLN A 494 19.29 12.40 -3.78
N ILE A 495 18.16 12.16 -4.45
CA ILE A 495 18.14 11.69 -5.84
C ILE A 495 18.73 12.74 -6.78
N ASN A 496 18.34 14.02 -6.65
CA ASN A 496 18.86 15.10 -7.50
C ASN A 496 20.39 15.18 -7.40
N SER A 497 20.92 15.13 -6.17
CA SER A 497 22.37 15.17 -5.93
C SER A 497 23.08 13.96 -6.53
N PHE A 498 22.50 12.76 -6.38
CA PHE A 498 23.03 11.54 -6.98
C PHE A 498 23.05 11.61 -8.51
N MET A 499 21.93 12.00 -9.13
CA MET A 499 21.81 12.09 -10.59
C MET A 499 22.76 13.14 -11.19
N ARG A 500 22.94 14.29 -10.52
CA ARG A 500 23.86 15.34 -10.99
C ARG A 500 25.33 14.99 -10.78
N THR A 501 25.67 14.38 -9.65
CA THR A 501 27.07 14.20 -9.24
C THR A 501 27.64 12.86 -9.69
N VAL A 502 26.88 11.78 -9.49
CA VAL A 502 27.32 10.41 -9.77
C VAL A 502 26.96 10.02 -11.19
N MET A 503 25.71 10.24 -11.61
CA MET A 503 25.25 9.88 -12.95
C MET A 503 25.59 10.94 -14.01
N GLN A 504 25.88 12.18 -13.57
CA GLN A 504 26.23 13.32 -14.44
C GLN A 504 25.14 13.63 -15.50
N GLU A 505 23.87 13.56 -15.08
CA GLU A 505 22.73 13.82 -15.94
C GLU A 505 22.02 15.14 -15.61
N GLU A 506 21.33 15.69 -16.62
CA GLU A 506 20.40 16.81 -16.47
C GLU A 506 18.96 16.30 -16.45
N PRO A 507 18.07 16.85 -15.60
CA PRO A 507 16.69 16.37 -15.48
C PRO A 507 15.90 16.57 -16.79
N ILE A 508 14.94 15.69 -17.03
CA ILE A 508 13.97 15.80 -18.13
C ILE A 508 13.08 17.02 -17.93
N ASP A 509 12.63 17.24 -16.70
CA ASP A 509 11.87 18.43 -16.29
C ASP A 509 12.56 19.10 -15.09
N PRO A 510 13.44 20.09 -15.32
CA PRO A 510 14.13 20.82 -14.25
C PRO A 510 13.18 21.55 -13.29
N SER A 511 11.91 21.80 -13.68
CA SER A 511 10.95 22.44 -12.77
C SER A 511 10.52 21.54 -11.61
N LEU A 512 10.76 20.22 -11.71
CA LEU A 512 10.42 19.25 -10.68
C LEU A 512 11.53 19.03 -9.64
N GLU A 513 12.72 19.58 -9.83
CA GLU A 513 13.82 19.38 -8.89
C GLU A 513 13.54 20.03 -7.54
N ILE A 514 13.02 21.26 -7.54
CA ILE A 514 12.69 22.03 -6.34
C ILE A 514 11.22 22.38 -6.39
N LEU A 515 10.44 21.81 -5.47
CA LEU A 515 9.00 22.02 -5.39
C LEU A 515 8.62 22.67 -4.06
N PRO A 516 7.79 23.73 -4.07
CA PRO A 516 7.29 24.34 -2.85
C PRO A 516 6.05 23.58 -2.34
N ASP A 517 6.20 22.31 -1.98
CA ASP A 517 5.11 21.37 -1.67
C ASP A 517 5.03 20.93 -0.19
N ASP A 518 5.77 21.59 0.71
CA ASP A 518 5.74 21.32 2.15
C ASP A 518 4.34 21.47 2.78
N GLN A 519 3.54 22.39 2.26
CA GLN A 519 2.15 22.59 2.71
C GLN A 519 1.12 21.88 1.82
N SER A 520 1.57 21.26 0.72
CA SER A 520 0.70 20.57 -0.22
C SER A 520 0.04 19.39 0.46
N TRP A 521 -1.27 19.24 0.22
CA TRP A 521 -1.93 17.97 0.46
C TRP A 521 -1.29 16.88 -0.35
#